data_AF-A0A7Y1ULJ6-F1
#
_entry.id   AF-A0A7Y1ULJ6-F1
#
_cell.length_a   1.000
_cell.length_b   1.000
_cell.length_c   1.000
_cell.angle_alpha   90.00
_cell.angle_beta   90.00
_cell.angle_gamma   90.00
#
_symmetry.space_group_name_H-M   'P 1'
#
loop_
_entity.id
_entity.type
_entity.pdbx_description
1 polymer ?
#
loop_
_entity_poly.entity_id
_entity_poly.type
_entity_poly.pdbx_seq_one_letter_code
_entity_poly.pdbx_strand_id
1 'polypeptide(L)'
;MKITTFTLIPALVLSLGTGAMAADDEETPLAEAMEDLSASLKKLRRARDFNAKAELIRGGEDACIKSLQYLPATIEAMPDGADKTKAVADYRRLMGLTLALMSELELAFLAEDEAKAEELVDKLKDLKKEGHEKYEEE
;
A
#
# COMPACT_ATOMS: atom_id res chain seq x y z
N MET A 1 -23.26 -27.52 -55.93
CA MET A 1 -23.79 -26.17 -55.61
C MET A 1 -22.66 -25.40 -54.97
N LYS A 2 -22.13 -24.38 -55.66
CA LYS A 2 -21.02 -23.52 -55.23
C LYS A 2 -21.61 -22.35 -54.45
N ILE A 3 -21.19 -22.11 -53.21
CA ILE A 3 -21.32 -20.81 -52.52
C ILE A 3 -20.09 -20.66 -51.61
N THR A 4 -19.02 -20.02 -52.10
CA THR A 4 -18.60 -18.62 -51.84
C THR A 4 -17.95 -18.41 -50.46
N THR A 5 -16.61 -18.40 -50.48
CA THR A 5 -15.70 -17.46 -49.82
C THR A 5 -16.28 -16.54 -48.73
N PHE A 6 -15.79 -16.67 -47.50
CA PHE A 6 -15.84 -15.60 -46.51
C PHE A 6 -14.42 -15.26 -46.06
N THR A 7 -14.17 -13.97 -46.09
CA THR A 7 -12.88 -13.30 -46.18
C THR A 7 -12.16 -13.26 -44.83
N LEU A 8 -10.88 -13.60 -44.85
CA LEU A 8 -9.92 -13.51 -43.76
C LEU A 8 -9.51 -12.03 -43.61
N ILE A 9 -9.85 -11.39 -42.48
CA ILE A 9 -9.43 -10.03 -42.14
C ILE A 9 -8.19 -10.15 -41.23
N PRO A 10 -7.00 -9.69 -41.64
CA PRO A 10 -5.88 -9.56 -40.72
C PRO A 10 -6.04 -8.26 -39.92
N ALA A 11 -6.29 -8.38 -38.61
CA ALA A 11 -6.31 -7.25 -37.70
C ALA A 11 -4.88 -6.75 -37.43
N LEU A 12 -4.63 -5.56 -37.97
CA LEU A 12 -3.76 -4.47 -37.49
C LEU A 12 -2.77 -4.82 -36.36
N VAL A 13 -1.49 -4.96 -36.73
CA VAL A 13 -0.34 -4.89 -35.83
C VAL A 13 -0.15 -3.42 -35.42
N LEU A 14 -0.47 -3.09 -34.17
CA LEU A 14 -0.02 -1.86 -33.52
C LEU A 14 1.31 -2.16 -32.81
N SER A 15 2.41 -1.89 -33.50
CA SER A 15 3.73 -1.74 -32.89
C SER A 15 3.72 -0.47 -32.04
N LEU A 16 3.36 -0.58 -30.77
CA LEU A 16 3.65 0.46 -29.79
C LEU A 16 5.12 0.35 -29.43
N GLY A 17 5.85 1.40 -29.84
CA GLY A 17 7.28 1.52 -29.67
C GLY A 17 7.71 1.34 -28.22
N THR A 18 8.83 0.67 -28.08
CA THR A 18 9.71 0.71 -26.91
C THR A 18 10.17 2.15 -26.68
N GLY A 19 9.35 2.94 -25.99
CA GLY A 19 9.81 4.10 -25.25
C GLY A 19 10.21 3.61 -23.87
N ALA A 20 11.50 3.62 -23.58
CA ALA A 20 12.00 3.54 -22.21
C ALA A 20 11.47 4.77 -21.47
N MET A 21 10.34 4.61 -20.77
CA MET A 21 9.94 5.56 -19.75
C MET A 21 10.75 5.23 -18.50
N ALA A 22 11.48 6.23 -18.03
CA ALA A 22 12.01 6.23 -16.69
C ALA A 22 10.84 6.00 -15.71
N ALA A 23 11.07 5.16 -14.69
CA ALA A 23 10.18 4.99 -13.56
C ALA A 23 10.00 6.35 -12.87
N ASP A 24 8.91 7.03 -13.19
CA ASP A 24 8.41 8.21 -12.49
C ASP A 24 7.27 7.66 -11.62
N ASP A 25 7.33 7.93 -10.31
CA ASP A 25 6.37 7.47 -9.28
C ASP A 25 4.97 7.32 -9.88
N GLU A 26 4.51 6.07 -10.08
CA GLU A 26 3.18 5.85 -10.63
C GLU A 26 2.16 6.47 -9.65
N GLU A 27 1.38 7.46 -10.09
CA GLU A 27 0.19 7.99 -9.39
C GLU A 27 -0.92 6.91 -9.33
N THR A 28 -0.61 5.75 -8.74
CA THR A 28 -1.60 4.72 -8.47
C THR A 28 -2.36 5.09 -7.21
N PRO A 29 -3.64 4.67 -7.08
CA PRO A 29 -4.39 4.88 -5.84
C PRO A 29 -3.72 4.28 -4.59
N LEU A 30 -2.92 3.22 -4.75
CA LEU A 30 -2.13 2.66 -3.66
C LEU A 30 -0.95 3.57 -3.29
N ALA A 31 -0.21 4.07 -4.28
CA ALA A 31 0.90 5.00 -4.05
C ALA A 31 0.43 6.28 -3.34
N GLU A 32 -0.68 6.86 -3.78
CA GLU A 32 -1.29 8.05 -3.14
C GLU A 32 -1.67 7.75 -1.68
N ALA A 33 -2.33 6.63 -1.41
CA ALA A 33 -2.69 6.24 -0.05
C ALA A 33 -1.47 5.96 0.85
N MET A 34 -0.40 5.38 0.31
CA MET A 34 0.86 5.16 1.03
C MET A 34 1.64 6.46 1.26
N GLU A 35 1.54 7.42 0.35
CA GLU A 35 2.07 8.77 0.54
C GLU A 35 1.34 9.47 1.69
N ASP A 36 0.01 9.44 1.71
CA ASP A 36 -0.83 10.01 2.77
C ASP A 36 -0.47 9.41 4.14
N LEU A 37 -0.33 8.08 4.21
CA LEU A 37 0.11 7.38 5.41
C LEU A 37 1.50 7.86 5.85
N SER A 38 2.46 7.91 4.92
CA SER A 38 3.82 8.37 5.19
C SER A 38 3.88 9.84 5.60
N ALA A 39 3.06 10.71 5.02
CA ALA A 39 2.94 12.11 5.36
C ALA A 39 2.39 12.30 6.77
N SER A 40 1.39 11.52 7.15
CA SER A 40 0.82 11.50 8.51
C SER A 40 1.87 11.11 9.54
N LEU A 41 2.63 10.04 9.31
CA LEU A 41 3.73 9.62 10.18
C LEU A 41 4.90 10.62 10.23
N LYS A 42 5.19 11.32 9.13
CA LYS A 42 6.21 12.40 9.10
C LYS A 42 5.75 13.60 9.95
N LYS A 43 4.48 13.99 9.86
CA LYS A 43 3.88 15.06 10.68
C LYS A 43 3.84 14.68 12.15
N LEU A 44 3.52 13.42 12.46
CA LEU A 44 3.48 12.89 13.82
C LEU A 44 4.78 13.15 14.59
N ARG A 45 5.94 12.91 13.95
CA ARG A 45 7.27 13.13 14.56
C ARG A 45 7.53 14.60 14.96
N ARG A 46 6.79 15.54 14.38
CA ARG A 46 6.95 16.99 14.63
C ARG A 46 5.90 17.53 15.60
N ALA A 47 4.79 16.82 15.78
CA ALA A 47 3.73 17.21 16.69
C ALA A 47 4.17 17.09 18.16
N ARG A 48 3.76 18.07 18.97
CA ARG A 48 4.07 18.11 20.42
C ARG A 48 2.85 17.74 21.27
N ASP A 49 1.67 18.16 20.83
CA ASP A 49 0.40 17.95 21.52
C ASP A 49 -0.15 16.54 21.30
N PHE A 50 -0.69 15.92 22.36
CA PHE A 50 -1.20 14.55 22.31
C PHE A 50 -2.46 14.39 21.47
N ASN A 51 -3.40 15.36 21.52
CA ASN A 51 -4.61 15.30 20.69
C ASN A 51 -4.27 15.46 19.21
N ALA A 52 -3.37 16.38 18.87
CA ALA A 52 -2.89 16.55 17.50
C ALA A 52 -2.15 15.29 17.00
N LYS A 53 -1.39 14.60 17.86
CA LYS A 53 -0.77 13.31 17.53
C LYS A 53 -1.84 12.24 17.26
N ALA A 54 -2.87 12.13 18.09
CA ALA A 54 -3.97 11.20 17.89
C ALA A 54 -4.73 11.47 16.57
N GLU A 55 -5.02 12.72 16.25
CA GLU A 55 -5.65 13.11 14.98
C GLU A 55 -4.79 12.72 13.75
N LEU A 56 -3.47 12.91 13.85
CA LEU A 56 -2.54 12.51 12.79
C LEU A 56 -2.48 10.99 12.62
N ILE A 57 -2.58 10.23 13.71
CA ILE A 57 -2.68 8.77 13.64
C ILE A 57 -3.97 8.37 12.92
N ARG A 58 -5.11 8.92 13.33
CA ARG A 58 -6.41 8.63 12.69
C ARG A 58 -6.40 8.92 11.18
N GLY A 59 -5.79 10.04 10.76
CA GLY A 59 -5.61 10.33 9.33
C GLY A 59 -4.76 9.29 8.59
N GLY A 60 -3.74 8.75 9.26
CA GLY A 60 -2.95 7.65 8.71
C GLY A 60 -3.71 6.31 8.70
N GLU A 61 -4.60 6.05 9.67
CA GLU A 61 -5.47 4.88 9.67
C GLU A 61 -6.42 4.90 8.46
N ASP A 62 -7.04 6.04 8.17
CA ASP A 62 -7.88 6.23 6.99
C ASP A 62 -7.10 5.90 5.70
N ALA A 63 -5.85 6.35 5.61
CA ALA A 63 -4.97 6.05 4.49
C ALA A 63 -4.59 4.55 4.41
N CYS A 64 -4.34 3.91 5.55
CA CYS A 64 -4.10 2.46 5.64
C CYS A 64 -5.33 1.65 5.19
N ILE A 65 -6.53 2.07 5.58
CA ILE A 65 -7.81 1.45 5.17
C ILE A 65 -8.04 1.61 3.67
N LYS A 66 -7.73 2.78 3.09
CA LYS A 66 -7.77 2.97 1.63
C LYS A 66 -6.80 2.02 0.92
N SER A 67 -5.57 1.91 1.43
CA SER A 67 -4.52 1.06 0.86
C SER A 67 -4.90 -0.44 0.82
N LEU A 68 -5.70 -0.91 1.78
CA LEU A 68 -6.21 -2.29 1.82
C LEU A 68 -7.12 -2.67 0.63
N GLN A 69 -7.62 -1.69 -0.14
CA GLN A 69 -8.45 -1.92 -1.32
C GLN A 69 -7.64 -2.34 -2.55
N TYR A 70 -6.31 -2.17 -2.51
CA TYR A 70 -5.40 -2.39 -3.62
C TYR A 70 -4.37 -3.46 -3.25
N LEU A 71 -3.77 -4.07 -4.29
CA LEU A 71 -2.62 -4.96 -4.12
C LEU A 71 -1.35 -4.25 -4.59
N PRO A 72 -0.20 -4.52 -3.95
CA PRO A 72 1.10 -4.09 -4.46
C PRO A 72 1.36 -4.66 -5.85
N ALA A 73 1.98 -3.86 -6.73
CA ALA A 73 2.34 -4.27 -8.10
C ALA A 73 3.19 -5.55 -8.12
N THR A 74 4.10 -5.71 -7.15
CA THR A 74 4.88 -6.93 -6.92
C THR A 74 4.01 -8.19 -6.77
N ILE A 75 2.86 -8.09 -6.09
CA ILE A 75 1.91 -9.19 -5.92
C ILE A 75 1.02 -9.35 -7.16
N GLU A 76 0.59 -8.25 -7.78
CA GLU A 76 -0.23 -8.27 -9.00
C GLU A 76 0.49 -8.98 -10.15
N ALA A 77 1.79 -8.74 -10.29
CA ALA A 77 2.68 -9.34 -11.29
C ALA A 77 2.98 -10.83 -11.05
N MET A 78 2.66 -11.38 -9.87
CA MET A 78 2.86 -12.80 -9.61
C MET A 78 1.94 -13.66 -10.50
N PRO A 79 2.41 -14.82 -10.99
CA PRO A 79 1.56 -15.81 -11.63
C PRO A 79 0.44 -16.28 -10.69
N ASP A 80 -0.73 -16.58 -11.24
CA ASP A 80 -1.83 -17.13 -10.45
C ASP A 80 -1.44 -18.50 -9.85
N GLY A 81 -1.79 -18.70 -8.58
CA GLY A 81 -1.46 -19.93 -7.86
C GLY A 81 -1.44 -19.77 -6.35
N ALA A 82 -0.99 -20.83 -5.68
CA ALA A 82 -0.92 -20.88 -4.22
C ALA A 82 -0.01 -19.79 -3.64
N ASP A 83 1.07 -19.44 -4.33
CA ASP A 83 2.04 -18.46 -3.84
C ASP A 83 1.48 -17.03 -3.90
N LYS A 84 0.84 -16.64 -5.01
CA LYS A 84 0.10 -15.37 -5.09
C LYS A 84 -1.00 -15.29 -4.03
N THR A 85 -1.75 -16.38 -3.83
CA THR A 85 -2.80 -16.45 -2.80
C THR A 85 -2.24 -16.21 -1.39
N LYS A 86 -1.08 -16.81 -1.08
CA LYS A 86 -0.40 -16.59 0.21
C LYS A 86 0.12 -15.16 0.34
N ALA A 87 0.71 -14.59 -0.72
CA ALA A 87 1.20 -13.22 -0.72
C ALA A 87 0.06 -12.21 -0.47
N VAL A 88 -1.08 -12.37 -1.14
CA VAL A 88 -2.28 -11.55 -0.90
C VAL A 88 -2.75 -11.65 0.56
N ALA A 89 -2.75 -12.87 1.14
CA ALA A 89 -3.13 -13.07 2.53
C ALA A 89 -2.13 -12.42 3.51
N ASP A 90 -0.82 -12.55 3.26
CA ASP A 90 0.22 -11.96 4.10
C ASP A 90 0.21 -10.42 4.00
N TYR A 91 0.02 -9.85 2.81
CA TYR A 91 -0.17 -8.40 2.64
C TYR A 91 -1.35 -7.88 3.47
N ARG A 92 -2.51 -8.54 3.38
CA ARG A 92 -3.69 -8.18 4.20
C ARG A 92 -3.41 -8.30 5.70
N ARG A 93 -2.68 -9.34 6.12
CA ARG A 93 -2.26 -9.52 7.52
C ARG A 93 -1.39 -8.35 7.96
N LEU A 94 -0.36 -7.99 7.19
CA LEU A 94 0.55 -6.89 7.52
C LEU A 94 -0.17 -5.56 7.62
N MET A 95 -1.01 -5.24 6.63
CA MET A 95 -1.82 -4.02 6.65
C MET A 95 -2.80 -3.99 7.83
N GLY A 96 -3.42 -5.13 8.17
CA GLY A 96 -4.29 -5.24 9.34
C GLY A 96 -3.54 -5.04 10.66
N LEU A 97 -2.32 -5.56 10.77
CA LEU A 97 -1.46 -5.34 11.94
C LEU A 97 -1.00 -3.88 12.04
N THR A 98 -0.71 -3.23 10.90
CA THR A 98 -0.38 -1.81 10.83
C THR A 98 -1.53 -0.98 11.37
N LEU A 99 -2.75 -1.23 10.89
CA LEU A 99 -3.96 -0.55 11.37
C LEU A 99 -4.15 -0.76 12.88
N ALA A 100 -4.02 -2.00 13.36
CA ALA A 100 -4.19 -2.29 14.79
C ALA A 100 -3.16 -1.56 15.68
N LEU A 101 -1.88 -1.56 15.27
CA LEU A 101 -0.83 -0.82 16.00
C LEU A 101 -1.06 0.69 15.98
N MET A 102 -1.58 1.22 14.87
CA MET A 102 -1.96 2.64 14.79
C MET A 102 -3.10 2.94 15.76
N SER A 103 -4.13 2.10 15.84
CA SER A 103 -5.23 2.32 16.79
C SER A 103 -4.79 2.21 18.25
N GLU A 104 -3.89 1.27 18.57
CA GLU A 104 -3.26 1.23 19.90
C GLU A 104 -2.45 2.50 20.20
N LEU A 105 -1.77 3.05 19.18
CA LEU A 105 -0.98 4.27 19.31
C LEU A 105 -1.87 5.52 19.48
N GLU A 106 -3.01 5.57 18.78
CA GLU A 106 -4.04 6.60 18.99
C GLU A 106 -4.52 6.58 20.44
N LEU A 107 -4.87 5.40 20.96
CA LEU A 107 -5.30 5.22 22.34
C LEU A 107 -4.22 5.63 23.34
N ALA A 108 -2.96 5.29 23.08
CA ALA A 108 -1.84 5.70 23.93
C ALA A 108 -1.69 7.24 23.98
N PHE A 109 -1.81 7.92 22.84
CA PHE A 109 -1.78 9.39 22.82
C PHE A 109 -2.98 10.00 23.54
N LEU A 110 -4.20 9.47 23.36
CA LEU A 110 -5.39 9.94 24.06
C LEU A 110 -5.33 9.70 25.58
N ALA A 111 -4.57 8.69 26.02
CA ALA A 111 -4.28 8.41 27.41
C ALA A 111 -3.06 9.16 27.96
N GLU A 112 -2.38 9.96 27.13
CA GLU A 112 -1.12 10.65 27.43
C GLU A 112 0.01 9.69 27.92
N ASP A 113 -0.03 8.41 27.50
CA ASP A 113 0.96 7.39 27.85
C ASP A 113 2.12 7.40 26.85
N GLU A 114 3.09 8.28 27.11
CA GLU A 114 4.26 8.48 26.24
C GLU A 114 5.14 7.23 26.13
N ALA A 115 5.33 6.49 27.23
CA ALA A 115 6.12 5.27 27.22
C ALA A 115 5.49 4.19 26.34
N LYS A 116 4.16 4.03 26.43
CA LYS A 116 3.43 3.10 25.55
C LYS A 116 3.47 3.56 24.09
N ALA A 117 3.35 4.86 23.85
CA ALA A 117 3.42 5.41 22.51
C ALA A 117 4.80 5.16 21.86
N GLU A 118 5.90 5.31 22.59
CA GLU A 118 7.25 5.00 22.09
C GLU A 118 7.41 3.52 21.72
N GLU A 119 6.96 2.61 22.59
CA GLU A 119 6.96 1.16 22.33
C GLU A 119 6.20 0.82 21.04
N LEU A 120 5.02 1.41 20.85
CA LEU A 120 4.18 1.17 19.69
C LEU A 120 4.75 1.77 18.41
N VAL A 121 5.39 2.95 18.48
CA VAL A 121 6.07 3.55 17.33
C VAL A 121 7.21 2.66 16.85
N ASP A 122 7.97 2.03 17.74
CA ASP A 122 9.05 1.12 17.34
C ASP A 122 8.52 -0.16 16.70
N LYS A 123 7.46 -0.75 17.26
CA LYS A 123 6.77 -1.89 16.61
C LYS A 123 6.23 -1.54 15.23
N LEU A 124 5.67 -0.34 15.07
CA LEU A 124 5.15 0.13 13.80
C LEU A 124 6.27 0.29 12.76
N LYS A 125 7.46 0.75 13.17
CA LYS A 125 8.63 0.83 12.27
C LYS A 125 9.08 -0.56 11.81
N ASP A 126 9.17 -1.52 12.73
CA ASP A 126 9.58 -2.89 12.40
C ASP A 126 8.60 -3.54 11.43
N LEU A 127 7.30 -3.38 11.67
CA LEU A 127 6.26 -3.91 10.79
C LEU A 127 6.28 -3.25 9.41
N LYS A 128 6.47 -1.93 9.35
CA LYS A 128 6.61 -1.20 8.08
C LYS A 128 7.81 -1.74 7.29
N LYS A 129 8.94 -1.94 7.96
CA LYS A 129 10.15 -2.50 7.35
C LYS A 129 9.89 -3.89 6.77
N GLU A 130 9.25 -4.79 7.53
CA GLU A 130 8.88 -6.13 7.02
C GLU A 130 8.00 -6.04 5.77
N GLY A 131 7.00 -5.16 5.76
CA GLY A 131 6.11 -4.99 4.60
C GLY A 131 6.84 -4.45 3.38
N HIS A 132 7.70 -3.44 3.57
CA HIS A 132 8.48 -2.82 2.49
C HIS A 132 9.47 -3.83 1.88
N GLU A 133 10.21 -4.57 2.71
CA GLU A 133 11.14 -5.61 2.27
C GLU A 133 10.47 -6.73 1.44
N LYS A 134 9.18 -6.98 1.67
CA LYS A 134 8.44 -8.03 0.96
C LYS A 134 7.76 -7.55 -0.31
N TYR A 135 7.24 -6.32 -0.33
CA TYR A 135 6.22 -5.92 -1.31
C TYR A 135 6.40 -4.53 -1.93
N GLU A 136 7.34 -3.70 -1.46
CA GLU A 136 7.70 -2.46 -2.16
C GLU A 136 8.62 -2.80 -3.34
N GLU A 137 8.45 -2.13 -4.48
CA GLU A 137 9.38 -2.24 -5.61
C GLU A 137 10.69 -1.51 -5.25
N GLU A 138 11.84 -2.10 -5.60
CA GLU A 138 13.17 -1.46 -5.42
C GLU A 138 13.38 -0.24 -6.34
#